data_AF-A0A534XLR2-F1
#
_entry.id   AF-A0A534XLR2-F1
#
_cell.length_a   1.000
_cell.length_b   1.000
_cell.length_c   1.000
_cell.angle_alpha   90.00
_cell.angle_beta   90.00
_cell.angle_gamma   90.00
#
_symmetry.space_group_name_H-M   'P 1'
#
loop_
_entity.id
_entity.type
_entity.pdbx_description
1 polymer ?
#
loop_
_entity_poly.entity_id
_entity_poly.type
_entity_poly.pdbx_seq_one_letter_code
_entity_poly.pdbx_strand_id
1 'polypeptide(L)'
;MRAQALSDEIMSKHPELISVTFHGVPPGLEKVYTMFAGSFPERIGNPDDPDDVDIIEKGITIVDPRWHRTKDTVKKFVMMVPLRDAAGENVGGLVLAYKVPSPVARSETEFFAAASALRDELKPRIASHADLFKPAN
;
A
#
# COMPACT_ATOMS: atom_id res chain seq x y z
N MET A 1 -13.93 4.29 -7.02
CA MET A 1 -12.76 5.18 -7.09
C MET A 1 -11.59 4.42 -7.71
N ARG A 2 -10.72 5.05 -8.51
CA ARG A 2 -9.63 4.40 -9.25
C ARG A 2 -8.69 3.62 -8.33
N ALA A 3 -8.27 4.21 -7.22
CA ALA A 3 -7.43 3.51 -6.24
C ALA A 3 -8.12 2.27 -5.64
N GLN A 4 -9.43 2.33 -5.40
CA GLN A 4 -10.17 1.14 -4.94
C GLN A 4 -10.18 0.05 -6.00
N ALA A 5 -10.40 0.39 -7.28
CA ALA A 5 -10.34 -0.60 -8.36
C ALA A 5 -8.95 -1.24 -8.49
N LEU A 6 -7.86 -0.47 -8.29
CA LEU A 6 -6.50 -1.01 -8.23
C LEU A 6 -6.34 -1.97 -7.04
N SER A 7 -6.82 -1.59 -5.85
CA SER A 7 -6.83 -2.46 -4.66
C SER A 7 -7.55 -3.78 -4.93
N ASP A 8 -8.76 -3.72 -5.48
CA ASP A 8 -9.59 -4.90 -5.76
C ASP A 8 -8.91 -5.82 -6.79
N GLU A 9 -8.33 -5.25 -7.84
CA GLU A 9 -7.56 -5.99 -8.84
C GLU A 9 -6.33 -6.66 -8.24
N ILE A 10 -5.55 -5.94 -7.41
CA ILE A 10 -4.39 -6.50 -6.72
C ILE A 10 -4.82 -7.71 -5.88
N MET A 11 -5.85 -7.55 -5.05
CA MET A 11 -6.32 -8.65 -4.20
C MET A 11 -6.83 -9.85 -5.01
N SER A 12 -7.38 -9.63 -6.21
CA SER A 12 -7.81 -10.72 -7.10
C SER A 12 -6.64 -11.48 -7.74
N LYS A 13 -5.50 -10.82 -7.99
CA LYS A 13 -4.35 -11.39 -8.70
C LYS A 13 -3.25 -11.90 -7.78
N HIS A 14 -3.23 -11.45 -6.53
CA HIS A 14 -2.17 -11.73 -5.57
C HIS A 14 -2.71 -12.52 -4.37
N PRO A 15 -3.01 -13.82 -4.52
CA PRO A 15 -3.51 -14.66 -3.43
C PRO A 15 -2.51 -14.83 -2.28
N GLU A 16 -1.25 -14.45 -2.46
CA GLU A 16 -0.23 -14.36 -1.41
C GLU A 16 -0.46 -13.21 -0.42
N LEU A 17 -1.26 -12.20 -0.79
CA LEU A 17 -1.56 -11.06 0.06
C LEU A 17 -2.71 -11.39 1.04
N ILE A 18 -2.60 -10.86 2.24
CA ILE A 18 -3.68 -10.73 3.23
C ILE A 18 -4.43 -9.43 2.97
N SER A 19 -3.71 -8.35 2.67
CA SER A 19 -4.29 -7.04 2.43
C SER A 19 -3.41 -6.15 1.57
N VAL A 20 -4.05 -5.21 0.89
CA VAL A 20 -3.45 -4.06 0.24
C VAL A 20 -4.21 -2.80 0.66
N THR A 21 -3.51 -1.76 1.08
CA THR A 21 -4.12 -0.49 1.47
C THR A 21 -3.34 0.69 0.91
N PHE A 22 -4.07 1.72 0.52
CA PHE A 22 -3.58 2.94 -0.11
C PHE A 22 -3.78 4.10 0.87
N HIS A 23 -2.69 4.82 1.14
CA HIS A 23 -2.59 5.84 2.17
C HIS A 23 -2.10 7.16 1.56
N GLY A 24 -2.59 8.29 2.07
CA GLY A 24 -2.32 9.59 1.46
C GLY A 24 -3.20 10.70 2.01
N VAL A 25 -3.07 11.89 1.44
CA VAL A 25 -3.90 13.05 1.78
C VAL A 25 -4.97 13.23 0.70
N PRO A 26 -6.27 13.00 1.00
CA PRO A 26 -7.33 13.21 0.02
C PRO A 26 -7.33 14.63 -0.58
N PRO A 27 -7.75 14.81 -1.85
CA PRO A 27 -7.79 16.12 -2.49
C PRO A 27 -8.58 17.15 -1.70
N GLY A 28 -8.02 18.35 -1.54
CA GLY A 28 -8.66 19.45 -0.81
C GLY A 28 -8.39 19.46 0.70
N LEU A 29 -7.64 18.47 1.22
CA LEU A 29 -7.15 18.44 2.59
C LEU A 29 -5.64 18.73 2.62
N GLU A 30 -5.14 19.13 3.79
CA GLU A 30 -3.72 19.35 4.04
C GLU A 30 -3.32 18.64 5.34
N LYS A 31 -2.28 17.78 5.28
CA LYS A 31 -1.77 17.00 6.41
C LYS A 31 -2.82 16.13 7.12
N VAL A 32 -3.88 15.75 6.42
CA VAL A 32 -4.87 14.76 6.87
C VAL A 32 -4.59 13.45 6.16
N TYR A 33 -3.72 12.64 6.75
CA TYR A 33 -3.28 11.36 6.22
C TYR A 33 -4.27 10.26 6.60
N THR A 34 -4.82 9.58 5.60
CA THR A 34 -5.83 8.54 5.80
C THR A 34 -5.65 7.40 4.81
N MET A 35 -6.14 6.23 5.21
CA MET A 35 -6.39 5.14 4.27
C MET A 35 -7.54 5.55 3.34
N PHE A 36 -7.27 5.87 2.09
CA PHE A 36 -8.32 6.31 1.15
C PHE A 36 -8.87 5.17 0.29
N ALA A 37 -8.14 4.05 0.15
CA ALA A 37 -8.63 2.85 -0.52
C ALA A 37 -7.94 1.60 0.04
N GLY A 38 -8.54 0.43 -0.15
CA GLY A 38 -7.89 -0.81 0.25
C GLY A 38 -8.83 -1.99 0.42
N SER A 39 -8.26 -3.11 0.84
CA SER A 39 -8.97 -4.36 1.12
C SER A 39 -9.69 -4.39 2.46
N PHE A 40 -9.68 -3.28 3.21
CA PHE A 40 -10.43 -3.07 4.46
C PHE A 40 -11.39 -1.88 4.30
N PRO A 41 -12.54 -2.05 3.62
CA PRO A 41 -13.47 -0.95 3.35
C PRO A 41 -13.92 -0.20 4.61
N GLU A 42 -14.02 -0.91 5.73
CA GLU A 42 -14.39 -0.36 7.04
C GLU A 42 -13.33 0.56 7.66
N ARG A 43 -12.11 0.57 7.10
CA ARG A 43 -11.01 1.43 7.56
C ARG A 43 -10.76 2.64 6.67
N ILE A 44 -11.50 2.77 5.56
CA ILE A 44 -11.36 3.92 4.67
C ILE A 44 -11.74 5.20 5.42
N GLY A 45 -10.86 6.20 5.38
CA GLY A 45 -10.97 7.46 6.11
C GLY A 45 -10.39 7.44 7.52
N ASN A 46 -9.95 6.28 8.03
CA ASN A 46 -9.24 6.23 9.30
C ASN A 46 -7.90 6.97 9.19
N PRO A 47 -7.47 7.67 10.25
CA PRO A 47 -6.14 8.28 10.31
C PRO A 47 -5.04 7.24 10.14
N ASP A 48 -4.01 7.65 9.41
CA ASP A 48 -2.78 6.89 9.18
C ASP A 48 -1.93 6.76 10.46
N ASP A 49 -1.23 5.63 10.59
CA ASP A 49 -0.23 5.48 11.64
C ASP A 49 1.04 6.30 11.30
N PRO A 50 1.91 6.62 12.27
CA PRO A 50 3.14 7.39 11.99
C PRO A 50 4.02 6.80 10.89
N ASP A 51 4.08 5.47 10.78
CA ASP A 51 4.85 4.77 9.75
C ASP A 51 4.27 5.00 8.34
N ASP A 52 2.94 5.10 8.21
CA ASP A 52 2.26 5.44 6.95
C ASP A 52 2.56 6.89 6.54
N VAL A 53 2.59 7.81 7.51
CA VAL A 53 2.96 9.22 7.24
C VAL A 53 4.42 9.32 6.77
N ASP A 54 5.32 8.55 7.40
CA ASP A 54 6.74 8.55 7.04
C ASP A 54 7.00 8.07 5.60
N ILE A 55 6.31 7.03 5.13
CA ILE A 55 6.43 6.59 3.74
C ILE A 55 5.90 7.65 2.76
N ILE A 56 4.84 8.38 3.13
CA ILE A 56 4.21 9.41 2.28
C ILE A 56 5.10 10.67 2.22
N GLU A 57 5.59 11.16 3.35
CA GLU A 57 6.36 12.41 3.39
C GLU A 57 7.81 12.23 2.97
N LYS A 58 8.44 11.11 3.35
CA LYS A 58 9.89 10.91 3.16
C LYS A 58 10.21 10.03 1.96
N GLY A 59 9.21 9.34 1.39
CA GLY A 59 9.43 8.42 0.26
C GLY A 59 10.27 7.19 0.62
N ILE A 60 10.36 6.84 1.90
CA ILE A 60 11.13 5.67 2.38
C ILE A 60 10.33 4.39 2.21
N THR A 61 11.03 3.26 2.19
CA THR A 61 10.41 1.92 2.26
C THR A 61 10.65 1.34 3.65
N ILE A 62 9.60 0.81 4.26
CA ILE A 62 9.68 0.10 5.54
C ILE A 62 9.49 -1.39 5.29
N VAL A 63 10.44 -2.17 5.81
CA VAL A 63 10.42 -3.63 5.84
C VAL A 63 10.01 -4.04 7.26
N ASP A 64 8.78 -4.52 7.43
CA ASP A 64 8.22 -4.87 8.74
C ASP A 64 7.94 -6.39 8.83
N PRO A 65 8.90 -7.20 9.34
CA PRO A 65 8.69 -8.62 9.59
C PRO A 65 7.73 -8.91 10.76
N ARG A 66 7.13 -7.87 11.37
CA ARG A 66 6.20 -7.94 12.50
C ARG A 66 6.80 -8.59 13.74
N TRP A 67 8.12 -8.48 13.95
CA TRP A 67 8.77 -9.01 15.17
C TRP A 67 8.09 -8.43 16.42
N HIS A 68 7.76 -9.31 17.37
CA HIS A 68 7.12 -8.98 18.65
C HIS A 68 5.72 -8.33 18.57
N ARG A 69 5.03 -8.34 17.42
CA ARG A 69 3.61 -7.94 17.32
C ARG A 69 2.70 -9.09 17.78
N THR A 70 2.61 -9.29 19.09
CA THR A 70 1.86 -10.41 19.72
C THR A 70 0.33 -10.30 19.60
N LYS A 71 -0.20 -9.14 19.20
CA LYS A 71 -1.63 -8.91 19.00
C LYS A 71 -2.11 -9.24 17.58
N ASP A 72 -1.20 -9.52 16.65
CA ASP A 72 -1.58 -9.96 15.31
C ASP A 72 -2.14 -11.38 15.37
N THR A 73 -3.43 -11.53 15.08
CA THR A 73 -4.10 -12.84 15.03
C THR A 73 -3.70 -13.67 13.81
N VAL A 74 -3.09 -13.03 12.81
CA VAL A 74 -2.63 -13.65 11.55
C VAL A 74 -1.16 -13.32 11.36
N LYS A 75 -0.32 -14.35 11.19
CA LYS A 75 1.11 -14.19 10.89
C LYS A 75 1.27 -13.58 9.50
N LYS A 76 2.00 -12.47 9.43
CA LYS A 76 2.18 -11.71 8.19
C LYS A 76 3.55 -11.04 8.13
N PHE A 77 3.96 -10.70 6.92
CA PHE A 77 5.11 -9.85 6.65
C PHE A 77 4.59 -8.59 5.96
N VAL A 78 4.97 -7.41 6.43
CA VAL A 78 4.43 -6.16 5.91
C VAL A 78 5.51 -5.38 5.18
N MET A 79 5.18 -4.98 3.95
CA MET A 79 5.96 -4.06 3.15
C MET A 79 5.18 -2.76 3.01
N MET A 80 5.80 -1.66 3.38
CA MET A 80 5.24 -0.32 3.22
C MET A 80 6.12 0.43 2.24
N VAL A 81 5.60 0.71 1.05
CA VAL A 81 6.35 1.30 -0.05
C VAL A 81 5.72 2.62 -0.49
N PRO A 82 6.51 3.61 -0.94
CA PRO A 82 5.96 4.84 -1.49
C PRO A 82 5.20 4.52 -2.77
N LEU A 83 3.97 5.01 -2.91
CA LEU A 83 3.19 4.87 -4.14
C LEU A 83 3.68 5.90 -5.16
N ARG A 84 3.96 5.47 -6.39
CA ARG A 84 4.50 6.34 -7.43
C ARG A 84 3.59 6.44 -8.64
N ASP A 85 3.49 7.64 -9.21
CA ASP A 85 2.81 7.86 -10.48
C ASP A 85 3.73 7.62 -11.69
N ALA A 86 3.18 7.74 -12.91
CA ALA A 86 3.90 7.52 -14.15
C ALA A 86 5.16 8.39 -14.31
N ALA A 87 5.19 9.60 -13.71
CA ALA A 87 6.35 10.48 -13.71
C ALA A 87 7.42 10.04 -12.68
N GLY A 88 7.04 9.22 -11.70
CA GLY A 88 7.92 8.78 -10.61
C GLY A 88 7.77 9.59 -9.34
N GLU A 89 6.81 10.52 -9.29
CA GLU A 89 6.52 11.33 -8.12
C GLU A 89 5.88 10.48 -7.02
N ASN A 90 6.17 10.82 -5.76
CA ASN A 90 5.52 10.17 -4.62
C ASN A 90 4.09 10.70 -4.49
N VAL A 91 3.11 9.82 -4.62
CA VAL A 91 1.68 10.16 -4.61
C VAL A 91 0.91 9.45 -3.50
N GLY A 92 1.63 8.90 -2.51
CA GLY A 92 1.03 8.28 -1.33
C GLY A 92 1.86 7.11 -0.81
N GLY A 93 1.21 6.23 -0.05
CA GLY A 93 1.75 5.01 0.50
C GLY A 93 0.96 3.79 0.03
N LEU A 94 1.66 2.68 -0.16
CA LEU A 94 1.08 1.37 -0.44
C LEU A 94 1.57 0.40 0.64
N VAL A 95 0.63 -0.16 1.40
CA VAL A 95 0.92 -1.14 2.45
C VAL A 95 0.44 -2.51 2.00
N LEU A 96 1.36 -3.45 1.93
CA LEU A 96 1.16 -4.82 1.47
C LEU A 96 1.44 -5.77 2.63
N ALA A 97 0.42 -6.49 3.08
CA ALA A 97 0.59 -7.55 4.07
C ALA A 97 0.61 -8.90 3.36
N TYR A 98 1.73 -9.60 3.40
CA TYR A 98 1.89 -10.94 2.84
C TYR A 98 1.59 -12.02 3.87
N LYS A 99 1.00 -13.13 3.42
CA LYS A 99 0.86 -14.36 4.20
C LYS A 99 2.24 -14.89 4.61
N VAL A 100 2.36 -15.45 5.81
CA VAL A 100 3.57 -16.15 6.25
C VAL A 100 3.19 -17.55 6.77
N PRO A 101 3.69 -18.65 6.16
CA PRO A 101 4.64 -18.68 5.05
C PRO A 101 4.07 -18.11 3.74
N SER A 102 4.90 -17.40 2.97
CA SER A 102 4.53 -16.82 1.67
C SER A 102 4.94 -17.77 0.54
N PRO A 103 4.11 -17.94 -0.51
CA PRO A 103 4.49 -18.70 -1.69
C PRO A 103 5.47 -17.94 -2.61
N VAL A 104 5.61 -16.61 -2.46
CA VAL A 104 6.41 -15.76 -3.36
C VAL A 104 7.73 -15.26 -2.75
N ALA A 105 7.91 -15.38 -1.44
CA ALA A 105 9.08 -14.85 -0.75
C ALA A 105 9.39 -15.59 0.56
N ARG A 106 10.67 -15.72 0.88
CA ARG A 106 11.19 -16.40 2.08
C ARG A 106 12.14 -15.55 2.90
N SER A 107 12.58 -14.41 2.35
CA SER A 107 13.53 -13.49 2.98
C SER A 107 13.04 -12.05 2.84
N GLU A 108 13.55 -11.16 3.70
CA GLU A 108 13.25 -9.72 3.65
C GLU A 108 13.56 -9.11 2.28
N THR A 109 14.67 -9.52 1.66
CA THR A 109 15.06 -9.07 0.31
C THR A 109 14.07 -9.53 -0.76
N GLU A 110 13.55 -10.76 -0.66
CA GLU A 110 12.54 -11.27 -1.59
C GLU A 110 11.19 -10.54 -1.41
N PHE A 111 10.78 -10.25 -0.18
CA PHE A 111 9.58 -9.44 0.09
C PHE A 111 9.74 -8.02 -0.45
N PHE A 112 10.90 -7.40 -0.25
CA PHE A 112 11.22 -6.08 -0.78
C PHE A 112 11.16 -6.08 -2.32
N ALA A 113 11.73 -7.09 -2.97
CA ALA A 113 11.70 -7.23 -4.43
C ALA A 113 10.26 -7.41 -4.95
N ALA A 114 9.47 -8.29 -4.32
CA ALA A 114 8.08 -8.54 -4.70
C ALA A 114 7.20 -7.29 -4.54
N ALA A 115 7.29 -6.61 -3.39
CA ALA A 115 6.53 -5.38 -3.14
C ALA A 115 6.93 -4.23 -4.08
N SER A 116 8.23 -4.12 -4.37
CA SER A 116 8.74 -3.13 -5.33
C SER A 116 8.24 -3.39 -6.75
N ALA A 117 8.26 -4.64 -7.20
CA ALA A 117 7.73 -5.02 -8.50
C ALA A 117 6.23 -4.69 -8.62
N LEU A 118 5.43 -5.04 -7.61
CA LEU A 118 4.00 -4.73 -7.59
C LEU A 118 3.74 -3.22 -7.65
N ARG A 119 4.45 -2.40 -6.85
CA ARG A 119 4.36 -0.93 -6.93
C ARG A 119 4.70 -0.43 -8.34
N ASP A 120 5.77 -0.95 -8.94
CA ASP A 120 6.25 -0.48 -10.23
C ASP A 120 5.32 -0.89 -11.39
N GLU A 121 4.56 -1.99 -11.25
CA GLU A 121 3.46 -2.35 -12.16
C GLU A 121 2.28 -1.36 -12.10
N LEU A 122 2.02 -0.76 -10.93
CA LEU A 122 0.98 0.26 -10.77
C LEU A 122 1.40 1.62 -11.34
N LYS A 123 2.71 1.92 -11.30
CA LYS A 123 3.27 3.21 -11.71
C LYS A 123 2.73 3.74 -13.05
N PRO A 124 2.80 3.02 -14.19
CA PRO A 124 2.30 3.54 -15.46
C PRO A 124 0.77 3.71 -15.51
N ARG A 125 0.04 3.15 -14.54
CA ARG A 125 -1.43 3.17 -14.45
C ARG A 125 -1.95 4.32 -13.58
N ILE A 126 -1.07 5.10 -12.96
CA ILE A 126 -1.41 6.22 -12.10
C ILE A 126 -0.89 7.49 -12.79
N ALA A 127 -1.79 8.31 -13.31
CA ALA A 127 -1.37 9.51 -14.05
C ALA A 127 -0.86 10.62 -13.10
N SER A 128 -1.43 10.70 -11.90
CA SER A 128 -1.06 11.66 -10.84
C SER A 128 -1.76 11.28 -9.53
N HIS A 129 -1.45 11.99 -8.44
CA HIS A 129 -2.18 11.87 -7.18
C HIS A 129 -3.70 12.04 -7.34
N ALA A 130 -4.16 13.09 -8.05
CA ALA A 130 -5.58 13.34 -8.25
C ALA A 130 -6.29 12.24 -9.06
N ASP A 131 -5.55 11.51 -9.89
CA ASP A 131 -6.07 10.41 -10.69
C ASP A 131 -6.56 9.23 -9.83
N LEU A 132 -5.92 9.00 -8.68
CA LEU A 132 -6.30 7.96 -7.71
C LEU A 132 -7.74 8.14 -7.19
N PHE A 133 -8.23 9.38 -7.16
CA PHE A 133 -9.54 9.75 -6.61
C PHE A 133 -10.67 9.83 -7.65
N LYS A 134 -10.36 9.66 -8.93
CA LYS A 134 -11.38 9.66 -10.00
C LYS A 134 -12.26 8.41 -9.92
N PRO A 135 -13.44 8.41 -10.58
CA PRO A 135 -14.20 7.19 -10.84
C PRO A 135 -13.33 6.11 -11.52
N ALA A 136 -13.62 4.85 -11.24
CA ALA A 136 -13.04 3.76 -12.00
C ALA A 136 -13.82 3.65 -13.31
N ASN A 137 -13.14 3.73 -14.45
CA ASN A 137 -13.71 3.50 -15.77
C ASN A 137 -13.41 2.08 -16.22
#